data_AF-A0A142XBB9-F1
#
_entry.id   AF-A0A142XBB9-F1
#
_cell.length_a   1.000
_cell.length_b   1.000
_cell.length_c   1.000
_cell.angle_alpha   90.00
_cell.angle_beta   90.00
_cell.angle_gamma   90.00
#
_symmetry.space_group_name_H-M   'P 1'
#
loop_
_entity.id
_entity.type
_entity.pdbx_description
1 polymer ?
#
loop_
_entity_poly.entity_id
_entity_poly.type
_entity_poly.pdbx_seq_one_letter_code
_entity_poly.pdbx_strand_id
1 'polypeptide(L)'
;MLAYLAEIDQPHRTDSTNADTKFTRNRIRHELLPLLKTFNPDVVSALTHLAEHATEAHEVISFAAAELLARAGRPSAANVRILDASTLAGAPRAVTRAALRLLWEREGWPMNDMTFDAWERAVEVACRNAGACDFPGGISMRSAGRVVQIASRK
;
A
#
# COMPACT_ATOMS: atom_id res chain seq x y z
N MET A 1 20.30 -9.05 21.57
CA MET A 1 19.41 -10.19 21.88
C MET A 1 20.20 -11.38 22.44
N LEU A 2 21.15 -11.98 21.73
CA LEU A 2 22.02 -13.04 22.31
C LEU A 2 22.91 -12.52 23.43
N ALA A 3 23.52 -11.34 23.25
CA ALA A 3 24.31 -10.67 24.29
C ALA A 3 23.47 -10.35 25.55
N TYR A 4 22.22 -9.94 25.36
CA TYR A 4 21.27 -9.67 26.44
C TYR A 4 20.82 -10.96 27.17
N LEU A 5 20.59 -12.05 26.44
CA LEU A 5 20.26 -13.35 27.02
C LEU A 5 21.44 -13.94 27.82
N ALA A 6 22.68 -13.69 27.37
CA ALA A 6 23.88 -14.04 28.12
C ALA A 6 24.06 -13.18 29.39
N GLU A 7 23.68 -11.90 29.33
CA GLU A 7 23.70 -10.99 30.49
C GLU A 7 22.74 -11.42 31.61
N ILE A 8 21.60 -12.02 31.25
CA ILE A 8 20.61 -12.53 32.22
C ILE A 8 20.73 -14.05 32.49
N ASP A 9 21.83 -14.67 32.05
CA ASP A 9 22.12 -16.11 32.16
C ASP A 9 20.96 -17.03 31.70
N GLN A 10 20.22 -16.58 30.68
CA GLN A 10 19.10 -17.33 30.14
C GLN A 10 19.59 -18.29 29.05
N PRO A 11 19.42 -19.62 29.23
CA PRO A 11 19.76 -20.57 28.19
C PRO A 11 18.87 -20.35 26.97
N HIS A 12 19.51 -20.31 25.79
CA HIS A 12 18.84 -20.20 24.51
C HIS A 12 19.24 -21.37 23.62
N ARG A 13 18.33 -21.82 22.76
CA ARG A 13 18.58 -22.89 21.80
C ARG A 13 18.70 -22.29 20.40
N THR A 14 19.82 -22.56 19.73
CA THR A 14 20.03 -22.13 18.35
C THR A 14 19.31 -23.10 17.43
N ASP A 15 18.14 -22.71 16.92
CA ASP A 15 17.43 -23.47 15.88
C ASP A 15 18.25 -23.44 14.58
N SER A 16 18.54 -24.61 14.01
CA SER A 16 19.31 -24.78 12.76
C SER A 16 18.66 -24.08 11.56
N THR A 17 17.34 -23.90 11.59
CA THR A 17 16.57 -23.17 10.57
C THR A 17 16.97 -21.68 10.52
N ASN A 18 17.52 -21.12 11.60
CA ASN A 18 18.00 -19.73 11.62
C ASN A 18 19.22 -19.49 10.72
N ALA A 19 19.94 -20.55 10.35
CA ALA A 19 21.09 -20.50 9.44
C ALA A 19 20.71 -20.85 7.99
N ASP A 20 19.49 -21.33 7.73
CA ASP A 20 19.07 -21.74 6.39
C ASP A 20 18.76 -20.53 5.51
N THR A 21 19.60 -20.28 4.50
CA THR A 21 19.47 -19.16 3.55
C THR A 21 18.43 -19.41 2.45
N LYS A 22 17.75 -20.57 2.43
CA LYS A 22 16.58 -20.78 1.55
C LYS A 22 15.44 -19.80 1.83
N PHE A 23 15.33 -19.34 3.08
CA PHE A 23 14.35 -18.32 3.46
C PHE A 23 14.87 -16.92 3.15
N THR A 24 14.12 -16.13 2.38
CA THR A 24 14.47 -14.76 1.98
C THR A 24 14.95 -13.90 3.16
N ARG A 25 14.28 -14.00 4.32
CA ARG A 25 14.65 -13.26 5.53
C ARG A 25 16.05 -13.61 6.03
N ASN A 26 16.38 -14.91 6.06
CA ASN A 26 17.70 -15.37 6.51
C ASN A 26 18.77 -15.00 5.50
N ARG A 27 18.49 -15.11 4.20
CA ARG A 27 19.40 -14.68 3.14
C ARG A 27 19.70 -13.18 3.22
N ILE A 28 18.68 -12.34 3.44
CA ILE A 28 18.88 -10.90 3.66
C ILE A 28 19.80 -10.66 4.87
N ARG A 29 19.56 -11.35 5.99
CA ARG A 29 20.32 -11.17 7.23
C ARG A 29 21.78 -11.62 7.11
N HIS A 30 22.02 -12.78 6.50
CA HIS A 30 23.32 -13.44 6.52
C HIS A 30 24.19 -13.11 5.31
N GLU A 31 23.60 -12.71 4.18
CA GLU A 31 24.36 -12.42 2.96
C GLU A 31 24.29 -10.93 2.60
N LEU A 32 23.07 -10.39 2.44
CA LEU A 32 22.90 -9.03 1.90
C LEU A 32 23.31 -7.93 2.88
N LEU A 33 22.86 -7.99 4.14
CA LEU A 33 23.18 -6.96 5.13
C LEU A 33 24.69 -6.88 5.44
N PRO A 34 25.43 -8.00 5.61
CA PRO A 34 26.87 -7.95 5.75
C PRO A 34 27.57 -7.33 4.53
N LEU A 35 27.11 -7.64 3.32
CA LEU A 35 27.64 -7.02 2.10
C LEU A 35 27.39 -5.51 2.08
N LEU A 36 26.18 -5.06 2.39
CA LEU A 36 25.86 -3.63 2.42
C LEU A 36 26.68 -2.85 3.47
N LYS A 37 27.05 -3.49 4.59
CA LYS A 37 27.90 -2.89 5.62
C LYS A 37 29.32 -2.56 5.14
N THR A 38 29.82 -3.21 4.08
CA THR A 38 31.13 -2.87 3.51
C THR A 38 31.09 -1.55 2.74
N PHE A 39 29.93 -1.13 2.24
CA PHE A 39 29.72 0.17 1.59
C PHE A 39 29.38 1.27 2.59
N ASN A 40 28.55 0.95 3.59
CA ASN A 40 28.18 1.86 4.67
C ASN A 40 28.00 1.06 5.98
N PRO A 41 28.92 1.21 6.96
CA PRO A 41 28.81 0.54 8.25
C PRO A 41 27.47 0.78 8.97
N ASP A 42 26.86 1.95 8.75
CA ASP A 42 25.61 2.40 9.38
C ASP A 42 24.37 2.09 8.54
N VAL A 43 24.47 1.26 7.49
CA VAL A 43 23.36 0.98 6.56
C VAL A 43 22.08 0.52 7.26
N VAL A 44 22.20 -0.23 8.36
CA VAL A 44 21.02 -0.69 9.11
C VAL A 44 20.29 0.50 9.73
N SER A 45 21.01 1.45 10.35
CA SER A 45 20.40 2.67 10.90
C SER A 45 19.82 3.55 9.81
N ALA A 46 20.53 3.71 8.69
CA ALA A 46 20.03 4.49 7.54
C ALA A 46 18.72 3.91 6.96
N LEU A 47 18.63 2.58 6.83
CA LEU A 47 17.41 1.91 6.38
C LEU A 47 16.29 2.01 7.41
N THR A 48 16.60 1.96 8.71
CA THR A 48 15.61 2.17 9.78
C THR A 48 15.04 3.58 9.74
N HIS A 49 15.87 4.63 9.67
CA HIS A 49 15.40 6.01 9.58
C HIS A 49 14.60 6.25 8.29
N LEU A 50 15.01 5.64 7.16
CA LEU A 50 14.24 5.70 5.93
C LEU A 50 12.86 5.07 6.09
N ALA A 51 12.76 3.92 6.77
CA ALA A 51 11.49 3.26 7.04
C ALA A 51 10.60 4.10 7.96
N GLU A 52 11.18 4.75 8.98
CA GLU A 52 10.47 5.68 9.88
C GLU A 52 9.90 6.86 9.10
N HIS A 53 10.73 7.58 8.32
CA HIS A 53 10.26 8.70 7.50
C HIS A 53 9.21 8.28 6.45
N ALA A 54 9.38 7.10 5.84
CA ALA A 54 8.40 6.57 4.90
C ALA A 54 7.07 6.25 5.59
N THR A 55 7.12 5.78 6.84
CA THR A 55 5.92 5.50 7.65
C THR A 55 5.20 6.80 8.00
N GLU A 56 5.90 7.81 8.51
CA GLU A 56 5.34 9.13 8.81
C GLU A 56 4.70 9.76 7.55
N ALA A 57 5.39 9.73 6.41
CA ALA A 57 4.85 10.24 5.16
C ALA A 57 3.61 9.44 4.70
N HIS A 58 3.61 8.12 4.90
CA HIS A 58 2.48 7.27 4.56
C HIS A 58 1.25 7.55 5.45
N GLU A 59 1.45 7.86 6.73
CA GLU A 59 0.37 8.22 7.66
C GLU A 59 -0.33 9.50 7.21
N VAL A 60 0.43 10.53 6.83
CA VAL A 60 -0.13 11.79 6.31
C VAL A 60 -0.97 11.55 5.06
N ILE A 61 -0.45 10.75 4.11
CA ILE A 61 -1.19 10.41 2.88
C ILE A 61 -2.44 9.60 3.21
N SER A 62 -2.36 8.66 4.14
CA SER A 62 -3.48 7.80 4.55
C SER A 62 -4.59 8.60 5.21
N PHE A 63 -4.25 9.57 6.06
CA PHE A 63 -5.20 10.51 6.65
C PHE A 63 -5.91 11.34 5.57
N ALA A 64 -5.14 11.98 4.69
CA ALA A 64 -5.69 12.78 3.59
C ALA A 64 -6.56 11.94 2.64
N ALA A 65 -6.21 10.67 2.42
CA ALA A 65 -6.97 9.74 1.60
C ALA A 65 -8.33 9.41 2.22
N ALA A 66 -8.38 9.19 3.54
CA ALA A 66 -9.62 8.94 4.26
C ALA A 66 -10.55 10.16 4.21
N GLU A 67 -10.01 11.37 4.42
CA GLU A 67 -10.78 12.62 4.29
C GLU A 67 -11.28 12.86 2.87
N LEU A 68 -10.41 12.62 1.88
CA LEU A 68 -10.78 12.74 0.47
C LEU A 68 -11.93 11.81 0.12
N LEU A 69 -11.85 10.54 0.54
CA LEU A 69 -12.88 9.55 0.27
C LEU A 69 -14.21 9.91 0.95
N ALA A 70 -14.16 10.43 2.18
CA ALA A 70 -15.35 10.90 2.90
C ALA A 70 -16.03 12.08 2.19
N ARG A 71 -15.24 13.03 1.67
CA ARG A 71 -15.76 14.20 0.92
C ARG A 71 -16.26 13.85 -0.47
N ALA A 72 -15.56 12.94 -1.16
CA ALA A 72 -15.89 12.52 -2.51
C ALA A 72 -17.08 11.57 -2.54
N GLY A 73 -17.31 10.79 -1.48
CA GLY A 73 -18.42 9.84 -1.37
C GLY A 73 -19.78 10.47 -1.68
N ARG A 74 -20.60 9.73 -2.43
CA ARG A 74 -22.00 10.07 -2.71
C ARG A 74 -22.88 8.89 -2.33
N PRO A 75 -24.17 9.12 -1.98
CA PRO A 75 -25.11 8.04 -1.74
C PRO A 75 -25.16 7.07 -2.92
N SER A 76 -25.08 5.77 -2.64
CA SER A 76 -25.01 4.74 -3.67
C SER A 76 -25.68 3.44 -3.22
N ALA A 77 -26.03 2.58 -4.19
CA ALA A 77 -26.62 1.26 -3.93
C ALA A 77 -25.58 0.28 -3.36
N ALA A 78 -26.02 -0.87 -2.84
CA ALA A 78 -25.15 -1.84 -2.18
C ALA A 78 -23.92 -2.27 -3.01
N ASN A 79 -24.10 -2.51 -4.32
CA ASN A 79 -23.05 -3.05 -5.20
C ASN A 79 -22.32 -1.99 -6.05
N VAL A 80 -22.63 -0.71 -5.84
CA VAL A 80 -22.03 0.40 -6.58
C VAL A 80 -21.53 1.44 -5.59
N ARG A 81 -20.35 1.99 -5.84
CA ARG A 81 -19.81 3.15 -5.13
C ARG A 81 -19.75 4.32 -6.08
N ILE A 82 -20.25 5.46 -5.63
CA ILE A 82 -20.30 6.68 -6.41
C ILE A 82 -19.44 7.71 -5.71
N LEU A 83 -18.48 8.27 -6.43
CA LEU A 83 -17.57 9.30 -5.96
C LEU A 83 -17.69 10.55 -6.84
N ASP A 84 -17.44 11.72 -6.28
CA ASP A 84 -17.38 12.98 -7.00
C ASP A 84 -16.06 13.13 -7.76
N ALA A 85 -16.14 13.16 -9.08
CA ALA A 85 -14.97 13.22 -9.95
C ALA A 85 -14.16 14.52 -9.75
N SER A 86 -14.83 15.65 -9.56
CA SER A 86 -14.14 16.94 -9.32
C SER A 86 -13.35 16.95 -8.02
N THR A 87 -13.88 16.31 -6.98
CA THR A 87 -13.20 16.19 -5.68
C THR A 87 -11.95 15.32 -5.79
N LEU A 88 -12.03 14.20 -6.52
CA LEU A 88 -10.88 13.31 -6.77
C LEU A 88 -9.83 13.96 -7.69
N ALA A 89 -10.26 14.68 -8.72
CA ALA A 89 -9.38 15.37 -9.67
C ALA A 89 -8.66 16.58 -9.05
N GLY A 90 -9.26 17.21 -8.04
CA GLY A 90 -8.66 18.33 -7.31
C GLY A 90 -7.63 17.93 -6.26
N ALA A 91 -7.47 16.63 -5.98
CA ALA A 91 -6.52 16.12 -5.00
C ALA A 91 -5.19 15.68 -5.64
N PRO A 92 -4.07 15.69 -4.89
CA PRO A 92 -2.81 15.14 -5.38
C PRO A 92 -2.94 13.67 -5.78
N ARG A 93 -2.31 13.26 -6.90
CA ARG A 93 -2.39 11.87 -7.42
C ARG A 93 -2.12 10.80 -6.36
N ALA A 94 -1.12 11.01 -5.50
CA ALA A 94 -0.76 10.05 -4.45
C ALA A 94 -1.90 9.85 -3.44
N VAL A 95 -2.62 10.92 -3.10
CA VAL A 95 -3.77 10.89 -2.19
C VAL A 95 -4.97 10.25 -2.88
N THR A 96 -5.25 10.59 -4.15
CA THR A 96 -6.31 9.94 -4.93
C THR A 96 -6.08 8.43 -5.05
N ARG A 97 -4.84 8.01 -5.33
CA ARG A 97 -4.48 6.59 -5.38
C ARG A 97 -4.69 5.90 -4.03
N ALA A 98 -4.22 6.52 -2.95
CA ALA A 98 -4.41 5.97 -1.61
C ALA A 98 -5.90 5.90 -1.22
N ALA A 99 -6.72 6.88 -1.62
CA ALA A 99 -8.16 6.87 -1.38
C ALA A 99 -8.87 5.75 -2.15
N LEU A 100 -8.49 5.51 -3.41
CA LEU A 100 -8.99 4.37 -4.18
C LEU A 100 -8.57 3.04 -3.55
N ARG A 101 -7.31 2.92 -3.12
CA ARG A 101 -6.83 1.72 -2.42
C ARG A 101 -7.60 1.45 -1.13
N LEU A 102 -7.80 2.49 -0.33
CA LEU A 102 -8.60 2.43 0.90
C LEU A 102 -10.05 2.01 0.62
N LEU A 103 -10.64 2.49 -0.48
CA LEU A 103 -11.98 2.06 -0.90
C LEU A 103 -12.00 0.57 -1.29
N TRP A 104 -11.02 0.12 -2.07
CA TRP A 104 -10.89 -1.30 -2.43
C TRP A 104 -10.80 -2.21 -1.20
N GLU A 105 -9.96 -1.83 -0.23
CA GLU A 105 -9.80 -2.57 1.02
C GLU A 105 -11.09 -2.59 1.84
N ARG A 106 -11.80 -1.46 1.95
CA ARG A 106 -13.10 -1.36 2.67
C ARG A 106 -14.19 -2.22 2.05
N GLU A 107 -14.20 -2.33 0.72
CA GLU A 107 -15.18 -3.14 -0.02
C GLU A 107 -14.78 -4.63 -0.10
N GLY A 108 -13.60 -5.00 0.41
CA GLY A 108 -13.09 -6.36 0.33
C GLY A 108 -12.79 -6.82 -1.10
N TRP A 109 -12.50 -5.88 -2.00
CA TRP A 109 -12.18 -6.20 -3.40
C TRP A 109 -10.75 -6.75 -3.53
N PRO A 110 -10.47 -7.60 -4.54
CA PRO A 110 -9.16 -8.22 -4.68
C PRO A 110 -8.02 -7.21 -4.86
N MET A 111 -7.00 -7.35 -4.00
CA MET A 111 -5.82 -6.46 -3.98
C MET A 111 -4.59 -7.09 -4.63
N ASN A 112 -4.49 -8.41 -4.67
CA ASN A 112 -3.26 -9.12 -5.07
C ASN A 112 -2.89 -8.90 -6.54
N ASP A 113 -3.88 -8.73 -7.40
CA ASP A 113 -3.68 -8.53 -8.84
C ASP A 113 -3.65 -7.04 -9.22
N MET A 114 -3.82 -6.14 -8.25
CA MET A 114 -3.76 -4.70 -8.48
C MET A 114 -2.31 -4.21 -8.51
N THR A 115 -1.69 -4.35 -9.67
CA THR A 115 -0.35 -3.82 -9.96
C THR A 115 -0.30 -2.30 -9.86
N PHE A 116 0.91 -1.73 -9.79
CA PHE A 116 1.09 -0.27 -9.82
C PHE A 116 0.40 0.37 -11.03
N ASP A 117 0.57 -0.20 -12.23
CA ASP A 117 -0.07 0.30 -13.45
C ASP A 117 -1.60 0.19 -13.43
N ALA A 118 -2.15 -0.82 -12.74
CA ALA A 118 -3.59 -0.89 -12.51
C ALA A 118 -4.06 0.27 -11.63
N TRP A 119 -3.34 0.59 -10.55
CA TRP A 119 -3.66 1.76 -9.72
C TRP A 119 -3.52 3.09 -10.48
N GLU A 120 -2.49 3.25 -11.30
CA GLU A 120 -2.31 4.47 -12.09
C GLU A 120 -3.45 4.66 -13.09
N ARG A 121 -3.89 3.58 -13.77
CA ARG A 121 -5.08 3.60 -14.63
C ARG A 121 -6.35 3.92 -13.86
N ALA A 122 -6.49 3.41 -12.63
CA ALA A 122 -7.62 3.75 -11.78
C ALA A 122 -7.66 5.26 -11.47
N VAL A 123 -6.52 5.84 -11.09
CA VAL A 123 -6.42 7.30 -10.87
C VAL A 123 -6.75 8.09 -12.15
N GLU A 124 -6.27 7.64 -13.30
CA GLU A 124 -6.60 8.28 -14.57
C GLU A 124 -8.09 8.27 -14.88
N VAL A 125 -8.76 7.13 -14.72
CA VAL A 125 -10.21 7.04 -14.94
C VAL A 125 -10.94 7.91 -13.92
N ALA A 126 -10.50 7.94 -12.66
CA ALA A 126 -11.13 8.72 -11.60
C ALA A 126 -11.04 10.25 -11.84
N CYS A 127 -9.95 10.71 -12.46
CA CYS A 127 -9.71 12.14 -12.69
C CYS A 127 -10.12 12.62 -14.09
N ARG A 128 -10.43 11.73 -15.04
CA ARG A 128 -10.89 12.10 -16.39
C ARG A 128 -12.40 12.36 -16.41
N ASN A 129 -12.86 13.27 -17.29
CA ASN A 129 -14.29 13.56 -17.47
C ASN A 129 -15.07 12.44 -18.18
N ALA A 130 -14.38 11.53 -18.87
CA ALA A 130 -14.96 10.36 -19.50
C ALA A 130 -13.91 9.24 -19.61
N GLY A 131 -14.24 8.05 -19.13
CA GLY A 131 -13.38 6.88 -19.19
C GLY A 131 -14.02 5.68 -18.50
N ALA A 132 -13.66 4.47 -18.94
CA ALA A 132 -14.07 3.24 -18.28
C ALA A 132 -12.92 2.23 -18.32
N CYS A 133 -12.76 1.47 -17.25
CA CYS A 133 -11.77 0.41 -17.17
C CYS A 133 -12.27 -0.70 -16.25
N ASP A 134 -11.99 -1.95 -16.62
CA ASP A 134 -12.23 -3.11 -15.79
C ASP A 134 -10.93 -3.48 -15.05
N PHE A 135 -11.09 -3.88 -13.79
CA PHE A 135 -10.03 -4.24 -12.86
C PHE A 135 -10.21 -5.70 -12.40
N PRO A 136 -9.15 -6.33 -11.87
CA PRO A 136 -9.23 -7.67 -11.32
C PRO A 136 -10.37 -7.84 -10.32
N GLY A 137 -10.94 -9.05 -10.25
CA GLY A 137 -12.07 -9.35 -9.38
C GLY A 137 -13.43 -8.89 -9.91
N GLY A 138 -13.55 -8.62 -11.22
CA GLY A 138 -14.82 -8.20 -11.83
C GLY A 138 -15.25 -6.79 -11.42
N ILE A 139 -14.30 -5.96 -10.97
CA ILE A 139 -14.57 -4.58 -10.58
C ILE A 139 -14.49 -3.70 -11.82
N SER A 140 -15.56 -2.97 -12.11
CA SER A 140 -15.63 -2.02 -13.21
C SER A 140 -15.64 -0.61 -12.66
N MET A 141 -14.84 0.30 -13.23
CA MET A 141 -14.88 1.71 -12.90
C MET A 141 -15.18 2.53 -14.14
N ARG A 142 -16.07 3.51 -13.99
CA ARG A 142 -16.48 4.42 -15.05
C ARG A 142 -16.56 5.85 -14.51
N SER A 143 -15.95 6.78 -15.22
CA SER A 143 -16.21 8.20 -15.03
C SER A 143 -17.24 8.69 -16.04
N ALA A 144 -18.28 9.34 -15.54
CA ALA A 144 -19.37 9.91 -16.32
C ALA A 144 -19.71 11.32 -15.80
N GLY A 145 -19.18 12.34 -16.46
CA GLY A 145 -19.44 13.74 -16.09
C GLY A 145 -18.80 14.08 -14.75
N ARG A 146 -19.64 14.32 -13.72
CA ARG A 146 -19.17 14.73 -12.38
C ARG A 146 -19.01 13.57 -11.40
N VAL A 147 -19.24 12.33 -11.83
CA VAL A 147 -19.20 11.17 -10.93
C VAL A 147 -18.33 10.05 -11.48
N VAL A 148 -17.66 9.36 -10.57
CA VAL A 148 -16.96 8.10 -10.78
C VAL A 148 -17.80 7.00 -10.14
N GLN A 149 -18.19 6.03 -10.94
CA GLN A 149 -18.95 4.85 -10.51
C GLN A 149 -18.02 3.65 -10.49
N ILE A 150 -18.00 2.93 -9.37
CA ILE A 150 -17.25 1.68 -9.22
C ILE A 150 -18.24 0.59 -8.86
N ALA A 151 -18.33 -0.45 -9.68
CA ALA A 151 -19.29 -1.53 -9.50
C ALA A 151 -18.59 -2.88 -9.50
N SER A 152 -18.98 -3.75 -8.57
CA SER A 152 -18.55 -5.15 -8.55
C SER A 152 -19.57 -6.00 -9.29
N ARG A 153 -19.14 -6.71 -10.34
CA ARG A 153 -19.93 -7.76 -10.98
C ARG A 153 -19.86 -9.00 -10.09
N LYS A 154 -20.79 -9.12 -9.13
CA LYS A 154 -21.07 -10.41 -8.48
C LYS A 154 -21.68 -11.39 -9.48
#